data_AF-A0A9D7U4I9-F1
#
_entry.id   AF-A0A9D7U4I9-F1
#
_cell.length_a   1.000
_cell.length_b   1.000
_cell.length_c   1.000
_cell.angle_alpha   90.00
_cell.angle_beta   90.00
_cell.angle_gamma   90.00
#
_symmetry.space_group_name_H-M   'P 1'
#
loop_
_entity.id
_entity.type
_entity.pdbx_description
1 polymer ?
#
loop_
_entity_poly.entity_id
_entity_poly.type
_entity_poly.pdbx_seq_one_letter_code
_entity_poly.pdbx_strand_id
1 'polypeptide(L)'
;MTKTEFLNSQLSIVKVNNKKVFNKAKNAYVLLNGKYLSVNGFGLVSFGEEKDGFVLPYNPIGGTGALKSIIKGGGFTDYSKMAFIK
;
A
#
# COMPACT_ATOMS: atom_id res chain seq x y z
N MET A 1 0.60 -19.66 11.95
CA MET A 1 0.26 -18.47 11.14
C MET A 1 1.54 -17.91 10.55
N THR A 2 1.65 -17.85 9.23
CA THR A 2 2.80 -17.26 8.53
C THR A 2 2.78 -15.73 8.65
N LYS A 3 3.91 -15.09 8.34
CA LYS A 3 3.98 -13.62 8.27
C LYS A 3 2.95 -13.05 7.29
N THR A 4 2.77 -13.68 6.13
CA THR A 4 1.79 -13.25 5.12
C THR A 4 0.36 -13.34 5.64
N GLU A 5 -0.02 -14.48 6.25
CA GLU A 5 -1.35 -14.65 6.82
C GLU A 5 -1.64 -13.62 7.91
N PHE A 6 -0.66 -13.35 8.78
CA PHE A 6 -0.77 -12.31 9.80
C PHE A 6 -1.00 -10.93 9.18
N LEU A 7 -0.21 -10.53 8.18
CA LEU A 7 -0.36 -9.23 7.52
C LEU A 7 -1.70 -9.11 6.77
N ASN A 8 -2.15 -10.18 6.10
CA ASN A 8 -3.47 -10.22 5.46
C ASN A 8 -4.60 -10.05 6.49
N SER A 9 -4.49 -10.63 7.69
CA SER A 9 -5.47 -10.45 8.76
C SER A 9 -5.61 -8.99 9.24
N GLN A 10 -4.58 -8.18 9.00
CA GLN A 10 -4.51 -6.76 9.37
C GLN A 10 -4.75 -5.82 8.16
N LEU A 11 -5.02 -6.38 6.98
CA LEU A 11 -5.17 -5.64 5.74
C LEU A 11 -6.54 -4.96 5.67
N SER A 12 -6.54 -3.67 5.37
CA SER A 12 -7.76 -2.86 5.28
C SER A 12 -7.67 -1.84 4.17
N ILE A 13 -8.83 -1.30 3.75
CA ILE A 13 -8.89 -0.14 2.87
C ILE A 13 -9.07 1.10 3.72
N VAL A 14 -8.14 2.05 3.61
CA VAL A 14 -8.22 3.33 4.32
C VAL A 14 -8.45 4.47 3.33
N LYS A 15 -9.21 5.48 3.74
CA LYS A 15 -9.35 6.74 3.00
C LYS A 15 -8.25 7.69 3.45
N VAL A 16 -7.50 8.22 2.51
CA VAL A 16 -6.41 9.18 2.73
C VAL A 16 -6.80 10.49 2.06
N ASN A 17 -6.73 11.59 2.79
CA ASN A 17 -7.00 12.93 2.29
C ASN A 17 -5.79 13.82 2.59
N ASN A 18 -5.21 14.43 1.56
CA ASN A 18 -4.12 15.40 1.63
C ASN A 18 -2.90 14.96 2.45
N LYS A 19 -2.58 13.66 2.43
CA LYS A 19 -1.38 13.15 3.12
C LYS A 19 -0.16 13.44 2.27
N LYS A 20 0.79 14.19 2.82
CA LYS A 20 2.09 14.43 2.18
C LYS A 20 3.00 13.23 2.44
N VAL A 21 3.56 12.67 1.38
CA VAL A 21 4.59 11.63 1.46
C VAL A 21 5.82 12.14 0.74
N PHE A 22 6.98 12.04 1.39
CA PHE A 22 8.25 12.46 0.79
C PHE A 22 8.75 11.39 -0.16
N ASN A 23 9.00 11.80 -1.40
CA ASN A 23 9.61 11.02 -2.44
C ASN A 23 11.10 11.36 -2.49
N LYS A 24 11.94 10.45 -1.97
CA LYS A 24 13.39 10.65 -1.90
C LYS A 24 14.02 10.81 -3.28
N ALA A 25 13.60 10.02 -4.26
CA ALA A 25 14.21 10.07 -5.59
C ALA A 25 13.94 11.35 -6.36
N LYS A 26 12.72 11.88 -6.26
CA LYS A 26 12.38 13.16 -6.89
C LYS A 26 12.72 14.36 -6.00
N ASN A 27 13.25 14.11 -4.80
CA ASN A 27 13.45 15.11 -3.74
C ASN A 27 12.23 16.03 -3.57
N ALA A 28 11.04 15.44 -3.56
CA ALA A 28 9.77 16.17 -3.65
C ALA A 28 8.68 15.53 -2.80
N TYR A 29 7.65 16.31 -2.45
CA TYR A 29 6.47 15.79 -1.77
C TYR A 29 5.38 15.42 -2.76
N VAL A 30 4.76 14.25 -2.56
CA VAL A 30 3.54 13.84 -3.26
C VAL A 30 2.37 13.95 -2.29
N LEU A 31 1.28 14.54 -2.75
CA LEU A 31 0.02 14.58 -2.04
C LEU A 31 -0.81 13.35 -2.41
N LEU A 32 -1.06 12.49 -1.42
CA LEU A 32 -1.94 11.33 -1.57
C LEU A 32 -3.37 11.71 -1.23
N ASN A 33 -4.26 11.38 -2.16
CA ASN A 33 -5.70 11.46 -2.03
C ASN A 33 -6.31 10.17 -2.56
N GLY A 34 -7.35 9.65 -1.89
CA GLY A 34 -8.09 8.48 -2.36
C GLY A 34 -8.17 7.34 -1.34
N LYS A 35 -8.35 6.12 -1.84
CA LYS A 35 -8.43 4.90 -1.02
C LYS A 35 -7.26 3.99 -1.35
N TYR A 36 -6.66 3.42 -0.32
CA TYR A 36 -5.45 2.60 -0.45
C TYR A 36 -5.53 1.39 0.47
N LEU A 37 -4.79 0.34 0.15
CA LEU A 37 -4.58 -0.78 1.06
C LEU A 37 -3.59 -0.37 2.15
N SER A 38 -3.87 -0.73 3.38
CA SER A 38 -3.04 -0.48 4.55
C SER A 38 -3.02 -1.70 5.44
N VAL A 39 -1.85 -2.02 5.99
CA VAL A 39 -1.72 -3.03 7.05
C VAL A 39 -1.61 -2.30 8.38
N ASN A 40 -2.47 -2.68 9.34
CA ASN A 40 -2.49 -2.07 10.67
C ASN A 40 -1.11 -2.18 11.35
N GLY A 41 -0.59 -1.07 11.86
CA GLY A 41 0.75 -0.99 12.47
C GLY A 41 1.93 -0.89 11.48
N PHE A 42 1.71 -1.04 10.17
CA PHE A 42 2.77 -0.97 9.16
C PHE A 42 2.64 0.24 8.22
N GLY A 43 1.44 0.50 7.70
CA GLY A 43 1.17 1.61 6.78
C GLY A 43 0.59 1.18 5.44
N LEU A 44 0.60 2.10 4.47
CA LEU A 44 0.03 1.88 3.14
C LEU A 44 0.88 0.90 2.34
N VAL A 45 0.24 -0.08 1.71
CA VAL A 45 0.91 -1.10 0.88
C VAL A 45 1.47 -0.44 -0.38
N SER A 46 2.74 -0.72 -0.67
CA SER A 46 3.43 -0.34 -1.90
C SER A 46 4.10 -1.57 -2.49
N PHE A 47 3.94 -1.79 -3.79
CA PHE A 47 4.74 -2.77 -4.51
C PHE A 47 6.06 -2.10 -4.86
N GLY A 48 7.14 -2.49 -4.19
CA GLY A 48 8.45 -1.92 -4.43
C GLY A 48 9.11 -2.57 -5.64
N GLU A 49 9.67 -1.75 -6.51
CA GLU A 49 11.12 -1.80 -6.66
C GLU A 49 11.66 -0.41 -6.30
N GLU A 50 12.61 -0.37 -5.37
CA GLU A 50 13.36 0.82 -4.97
C GLU A 50 14.25 1.38 -6.10
N LYS A 51 14.11 0.86 -7.33
CA LYS A 51 15.09 1.02 -8.40
C LYS A 51 15.34 2.48 -8.78
N ASP A 52 14.41 3.36 -8.45
CA ASP A 52 14.55 4.81 -8.57
C ASP A 52 13.94 5.53 -7.35
N GLY A 53 14.10 5.01 -6.12
CA GLY A 53 13.67 5.64 -4.84
C GLY A 53 12.21 6.17 -4.78
N PHE A 54 11.33 5.55 -5.57
CA PHE A 54 9.94 5.92 -5.74
C PHE A 54 9.03 4.90 -5.05
N VAL A 55 8.57 5.21 -3.84
CA VAL A 55 7.61 4.37 -3.10
C VAL A 55 6.26 5.09 -3.09
N LEU A 56 5.36 4.70 -4.00
CA LEU A 56 3.96 5.13 -3.98
C LEU A 56 3.05 4.01 -3.50
N PRO A 57 1.93 4.34 -2.83
CA PRO A 57 0.96 3.32 -2.48
C PRO A 57 0.46 2.62 -3.74
N TYR A 58 0.18 1.33 -3.61
CA TYR A 58 -0.45 0.58 -4.69
C TYR A 58 -1.81 1.20 -5.04
N ASN A 59 -1.95 1.59 -6.30
CA ASN A 59 -3.16 2.19 -6.84
C ASN A 59 -3.55 1.48 -8.15
N PRO A 60 -4.35 0.40 -8.09
CA PRO A 60 -4.77 -0.33 -9.28
C PRO A 60 -5.71 0.50 -10.15
N ILE A 61 -5.66 0.29 -11.48
CA ILE A 61 -6.54 0.94 -12.46
C ILE A 61 -8.02 0.76 -12.10
N GLY A 62 -8.42 -0.39 -11.55
CA GLY A 62 -9.80 -0.66 -11.11
C GLY A 62 -10.22 0.06 -9.82
N GLY A 63 -9.37 0.94 -9.26
CA GLY A 63 -9.65 1.77 -8.11
C GLY A 63 -10.18 1.00 -6.90
N THR A 64 -11.19 1.55 -6.21
CA THR A 64 -11.74 0.95 -4.98
C THR A 64 -12.33 -0.45 -5.21
N GLY A 65 -12.87 -0.74 -6.39
CA GLY A 65 -13.40 -2.05 -6.73
C GLY A 65 -12.30 -3.12 -6.69
N ALA A 66 -11.17 -2.85 -7.33
CA ALA A 66 -10.01 -3.73 -7.30
C ALA A 66 -9.46 -3.94 -5.89
N LEU A 67 -9.39 -2.89 -5.06
CA LEU A 67 -8.94 -3.01 -3.67
C LEU A 67 -9.85 -3.94 -2.84
N LYS A 68 -11.17 -3.81 -3.02
CA LYS A 68 -12.15 -4.69 -2.34
C LYS A 68 -12.02 -6.14 -2.79
N SER A 69 -11.80 -6.37 -4.08
CA SER A 69 -11.60 -7.73 -4.62
C SER A 69 -10.35 -8.40 -4.02
N ILE A 70 -9.28 -7.65 -3.77
CA ILE A 70 -8.07 -8.18 -3.10
C ILE A 70 -8.39 -8.63 -1.68
N ILE A 71 -9.07 -7.80 -0.88
CA ILE A 71 -9.48 -8.20 0.48
C ILE A 71 -10.41 -9.41 0.42
N LYS A 72 -11.40 -9.41 -0.47
CA LYS A 72 -12.33 -10.54 -0.65
C LYS A 72 -11.61 -11.83 -1.05
N GLY A 73 -10.51 -11.72 -1.80
CA GLY A 73 -9.67 -12.84 -2.20
C GLY A 73 -8.72 -13.35 -1.11
N GLY A 74 -8.75 -12.78 0.10
CA GLY A 74 -7.87 -13.18 1.21
C GLY A 74 -6.55 -12.41 1.29
N GLY A 75 -6.38 -11.34 0.50
CA GLY A 75 -5.20 -10.49 0.51
C GLY A 75 -4.13 -10.92 -0.49
N PHE A 76 -2.86 -10.84 -0.10
CA PHE A 76 -1.72 -11.14 -0.96
C PHE A 76 -1.11 -12.51 -0.64
N THR A 77 -0.44 -13.09 -1.63
CA THR A 77 0.25 -14.38 -1.48
C THR A 77 1.63 -14.25 -0.82
N ASP A 78 2.26 -13.08 -0.90
CA ASP A 78 3.55 -12.79 -0.27
C ASP A 78 3.75 -11.27 -0.11
N TYR A 79 4.43 -10.87 0.97
CA TYR A 79 4.82 -9.49 1.27
C TYR A 79 6.32 -9.24 1.19
N SER A 80 7.15 -10.24 0.88
CA SER A 80 8.63 -10.13 0.94
C SER A 80 9.22 -9.01 0.07
N LYS A 81 8.56 -8.68 -1.04
CA LYS A 81 8.94 -7.60 -1.98
C LYS A 81 8.10 -6.33 -1.85
N MET A 82 7.24 -6.24 -0.83
CA MET A 82 6.41 -5.07 -0.60
C MET A 82 7.07 -4.12 0.40
N ALA A 83 6.80 -2.83 0.23
CA ALA A 83 7.15 -1.77 1.17
C ALA A 83 5.89 -1.19 1.81
N PHE A 84 6.07 -0.49 2.92
CA PHE A 84 4.99 0.22 3.61
C PHE A 84 5.29 1.71 3.73
N ILE A 85 4.32 2.55 3.36
CA ILE A 85 4.40 4.00 3.50
C ILE A 85 3.69 4.42 4.78
N LYS A 86 4.45 5.03 5.70
CA LYS A 86 3.95 5.51 6.99
C LYS A 86 3.19 6.82 6.89
#